data_AF-A0A251XJT5-F1
#
_entry.id   AF-A0A251XJT5-F1
#
_cell.length_a   1.000
_cell.length_b   1.000
_cell.length_c   1.000
_cell.angle_alpha   90.00
_cell.angle_beta   90.00
_cell.angle_gamma   90.00
#
_symmetry.space_group_name_H-M   'P 1'
#
loop_
_entity.id
_entity.type
_entity.pdbx_description
1 polymer ?
#
loop_
_entity_poly.entity_id
_entity_poly.type
_entity_poly.pdbx_seq_one_letter_code
_entity_poly.pdbx_strand_id
1 'polypeptide(L)'
;MHSNSHLGISLAAMTHVAAASPELAYACDTHYPWNRGDDVIVPGALEIVGGSVAVPTGPGLGVELDRDALDRQHLVYVESGRTARDDSGYMQTIQPAYDPTLPRF
;
A
#
# COMPACT_ATOMS: atom_id res chain seq x y z
N MET A 1 -9.97 -10.00 -0.94
CA MET A 1 -9.19 -9.02 -1.74
C MET A 1 -7.88 -8.79 -1.03
N HIS A 2 -6.79 -8.61 -1.76
CA HIS A 2 -5.46 -8.47 -1.17
C HIS A 2 -4.68 -7.34 -1.86
N SER A 3 -3.86 -6.65 -1.08
CA SER A 3 -2.83 -5.75 -1.58
C SER A 3 -1.53 -5.89 -0.79
N ASN A 4 -0.42 -5.66 -1.49
CA ASN A 4 0.93 -5.58 -0.93
C ASN A 4 1.23 -4.15 -0.44
N SER A 5 2.49 -3.76 -0.33
CA SER A 5 2.87 -2.38 0.02
C SER A 5 2.25 -1.36 -0.95
N HIS A 6 1.24 -0.61 -0.47
CA HIS A 6 0.51 0.40 -1.24
C HIS A 6 0.25 1.66 -0.41
N LEU A 7 -0.29 2.70 -1.06
CA LEU A 7 -0.67 3.99 -0.47
C LEU A 7 -2.18 4.28 -0.64
N GLY A 8 -2.61 5.50 -0.33
CA GLY A 8 -4.02 5.89 -0.22
C GLY A 8 -4.81 5.78 -1.51
N ILE A 9 -4.20 6.00 -2.68
CA ILE A 9 -4.90 5.84 -3.98
C ILE A 9 -5.37 4.40 -4.17
N SER A 10 -4.48 3.41 -3.93
CA SER A 10 -4.84 2.00 -4.01
C SER A 10 -5.85 1.62 -2.93
N LEU A 11 -5.72 2.16 -1.71
CA LEU A 11 -6.68 1.91 -0.64
C LEU A 11 -8.08 2.39 -1.02
N ALA A 12 -8.22 3.63 -1.53
CA ALA A 12 -9.50 4.16 -1.99
C ALA A 12 -10.11 3.28 -3.09
N ALA A 13 -9.33 2.90 -4.10
CA ALA A 13 -9.80 2.05 -5.18
C ALA A 13 -10.28 0.68 -4.67
N MET A 14 -9.50 0.04 -3.79
CA MET A 14 -9.86 -1.22 -3.15
C MET A 14 -11.14 -1.10 -2.32
N THR A 15 -11.28 -0.04 -1.52
CA THR A 15 -12.48 0.21 -0.71
C THR A 15 -13.72 0.32 -1.61
N HIS A 16 -13.63 1.04 -2.73
CA HIS A 16 -14.74 1.16 -3.69
C HIS A 16 -15.13 -0.18 -4.31
N VAL A 17 -14.17 -0.94 -4.85
CA VAL A 17 -14.49 -2.25 -5.46
C VAL A 17 -14.98 -3.26 -4.42
N ALA A 18 -14.44 -3.21 -3.20
CA ALA A 18 -14.88 -4.08 -2.10
C ALA A 18 -16.32 -3.77 -1.69
N ALA A 19 -16.67 -2.49 -1.53
CA ALA A 19 -18.02 -2.06 -1.18
C ALA A 19 -19.05 -2.40 -2.25
N ALA A 20 -18.64 -2.42 -3.52
CA ALA A 20 -19.50 -2.77 -4.66
C ALA A 20 -19.59 -4.29 -4.94
N SER A 21 -18.95 -5.15 -4.13
CA SER A 21 -18.87 -6.59 -4.37
C SER A 21 -19.70 -7.38 -3.34
N PRO A 22 -20.94 -7.81 -3.66
CA PRO A 22 -21.83 -8.48 -2.70
C PRO A 22 -21.28 -9.79 -2.13
N GLU A 23 -20.49 -10.52 -2.93
CA GLU A 23 -19.93 -11.82 -2.55
C GLU A 23 -18.62 -11.71 -1.75
N LEU A 24 -18.15 -10.49 -1.45
CA LEU A 24 -16.94 -10.29 -0.67
C LEU A 24 -17.21 -10.53 0.83
N ALA A 25 -17.11 -11.79 1.23
CA ALA A 25 -17.52 -12.25 2.56
C ALA A 25 -16.43 -12.15 3.66
N TYR A 26 -15.18 -11.86 3.30
CA TYR A 26 -14.04 -11.80 4.24
C TYR A 26 -13.35 -10.43 4.21
N ALA A 27 -12.66 -10.11 5.32
CA ALA A 27 -11.85 -8.91 5.43
C ALA A 27 -10.80 -8.83 4.30
N CYS A 28 -10.51 -7.61 3.86
CA CYS A 28 -9.47 -7.36 2.87
C CYS A 28 -8.11 -7.20 3.55
N ASP A 29 -7.06 -7.74 2.93
CA ASP A 29 -5.71 -7.49 3.40
C ASP A 29 -5.25 -6.09 2.97
N THR A 30 -4.48 -5.45 3.85
CA THR A 30 -3.84 -4.17 3.56
C THR A 30 -2.53 -4.03 4.32
N HIS A 31 -1.54 -3.43 3.67
CA HIS A 31 -0.29 -3.03 4.31
C HIS A 31 -0.29 -1.56 4.78
N TYR A 32 -1.44 -0.87 4.69
CA TYR A 32 -1.54 0.55 5.00
C TYR A 32 -0.99 0.95 6.39
N PRO A 33 -1.14 0.16 7.47
CA PRO A 33 -0.53 0.49 8.77
C PRO A 33 0.99 0.70 8.71
N TRP A 34 1.69 0.01 7.80
CA TRP A 34 3.14 0.09 7.60
C TRP A 34 3.58 1.30 6.77
N ASN A 35 2.72 1.79 5.87
CA ASN A 35 3.10 2.79 4.86
C ASN A 35 2.42 4.15 5.04
N ARG A 36 1.38 4.26 5.87
CA ARG A 36 0.52 5.48 5.95
C ARG A 36 1.26 6.79 6.22
N GLY A 37 2.46 6.73 6.81
CA GLY A 37 3.26 7.92 7.11
C GLY A 37 3.84 8.59 5.86
N ASP A 38 3.94 7.85 4.76
CA ASP A 38 4.55 8.26 3.49
C ASP A 38 3.52 8.44 2.38
N ASP A 39 2.24 8.63 2.73
CA ASP A 39 1.19 8.78 1.74
C ASP A 39 1.34 10.04 0.88
N VAL A 40 0.75 9.99 -0.30
CA VAL A 40 0.78 11.04 -1.33
C VAL A 40 -0.59 11.67 -1.56
N ILE A 41 -1.60 11.30 -0.76
CA ILE A 41 -2.92 11.94 -0.78
C ILE A 41 -3.05 12.94 0.38
N VAL A 42 -3.92 13.94 0.19
CA VAL A 42 -4.31 14.87 1.27
C VAL A 42 -4.90 14.07 2.45
N PRO A 43 -4.48 14.32 3.70
CA PRO A 43 -4.96 13.57 4.85
C PRO A 43 -6.45 13.80 5.14
N GLY A 44 -7.09 12.81 5.76
CA GLY A 44 -8.48 12.87 6.21
C GLY A 44 -9.51 12.23 5.28
N ALA A 45 -9.15 11.87 4.05
CA ALA A 45 -10.05 11.17 3.13
C ALA A 45 -10.22 9.68 3.47
N LEU A 46 -9.21 9.05 4.08
CA LEU A 46 -9.19 7.63 4.40
C LEU A 46 -8.71 7.42 5.84
N GLU A 47 -9.55 6.76 6.64
CA GLU A 47 -9.22 6.33 8.00
C GLU A 47 -9.65 4.88 8.21
N ILE A 48 -8.82 4.12 8.94
CA ILE A 48 -9.18 2.79 9.40
C ILE A 48 -9.71 2.92 10.83
N VAL A 49 -11.01 2.73 11.00
CA VAL A 49 -11.70 2.82 12.30
C VAL A 49 -12.45 1.51 12.54
N GLY A 50 -12.21 0.87 13.69
CA GLY A 50 -12.84 -0.42 14.01
C GLY A 50 -12.50 -1.54 13.03
N GLY A 51 -11.35 -1.47 12.34
CA GLY A 51 -10.93 -2.45 11.34
C GLY A 51 -11.52 -2.25 9.94
N SER A 52 -12.21 -1.13 9.70
CA SER A 52 -12.89 -0.83 8.43
C SER A 52 -12.52 0.55 7.90
N VAL A 53 -12.63 0.72 6.59
CA VAL A 53 -12.51 2.02 5.91
C VAL A 53 -13.88 2.42 5.40
N ALA A 54 -14.33 3.63 5.73
CA ALA A 54 -15.56 4.17 5.17
C ALA A 54 -15.38 4.44 3.68
N VAL A 55 -16.39 4.12 2.86
CA VAL A 55 -16.36 4.41 1.43
C VAL A 55 -16.39 5.94 1.23
N PRO A 56 -15.39 6.54 0.55
CA PRO A 56 -15.43 7.96 0.25
C PRO A 56 -16.69 8.34 -0.53
N THR A 57 -17.34 9.44 -0.14
CA THR A 57 -18.63 9.88 -0.72
C THR A 57 -18.49 10.97 -1.78
N GLY A 58 -17.29 11.54 -1.93
CA GLY A 58 -16.98 12.48 -3.00
C GLY A 58 -16.91 11.79 -4.39
N PRO A 59 -16.90 12.57 -5.48
CA PRO A 59 -16.77 12.02 -6.83
C PRO A 59 -15.47 11.22 -7.04
N GLY A 60 -15.54 10.21 -7.92
CA GLY A 60 -14.39 9.37 -8.25
C GLY A 60 -13.90 8.55 -7.05
N LEU A 61 -12.58 8.56 -6.80
CA LEU A 61 -12.01 7.87 -5.63
C LEU A 61 -12.25 8.61 -4.31
N GLY A 62 -12.65 9.89 -4.35
CA GLY A 62 -12.81 10.72 -3.15
C GLY A 62 -11.50 11.07 -2.42
N VAL A 63 -10.37 11.03 -3.14
CA VAL A 63 -9.05 11.43 -2.64
C VAL A 63 -8.43 12.47 -3.57
N GLU A 64 -7.61 13.36 -3.01
CA GLU A 64 -6.86 14.37 -3.75
C GLU A 64 -5.36 14.16 -3.54
N LEU A 65 -4.56 14.47 -4.56
CA LEU A 65 -3.11 14.32 -4.52
C LEU A 65 -2.47 15.48 -3.73
N ASP A 66 -1.69 15.16 -2.72
CA ASP A 66 -0.73 16.09 -2.11
C ASP A 66 0.54 16.11 -2.97
N ARG A 67 0.72 17.19 -3.74
CA ARG A 67 1.83 17.33 -4.68
C ARG A 67 3.18 17.46 -3.98
N ASP A 68 3.21 18.09 -2.81
CA ASP A 68 4.46 18.23 -2.05
C ASP A 68 4.86 16.88 -1.48
N ALA A 69 3.90 16.07 -1.01
CA ALA A 69 4.16 14.70 -0.57
C ALA A 69 4.62 13.81 -1.71
N LEU A 70 3.99 13.92 -2.89
CA LEU A 70 4.42 13.19 -4.07
C LEU A 70 5.86 13.54 -4.46
N ASP A 71 6.21 14.82 -4.51
CA ASP A 71 7.55 15.26 -4.87
C ASP A 71 8.60 14.78 -3.85
N ARG A 72 8.27 14.80 -2.55
CA ARG A 72 9.14 14.22 -1.51
C ARG A 72 9.37 12.73 -1.72
N GLN A 73 8.32 11.95 -1.94
CA GLN A 73 8.45 10.50 -2.15
C GLN A 73 9.15 10.17 -3.48
N HIS A 74 8.99 11.01 -4.49
CA HIS A 74 9.75 10.91 -5.74
C HIS A 74 11.25 11.09 -5.50
N LEU A 75 11.66 12.08 -4.69
CA LEU A 75 13.07 12.25 -4.32
C LEU A 75 13.61 11.03 -3.56
N VAL A 76 12.84 10.48 -2.60
CA VAL A 76 13.22 9.23 -1.91
C VAL A 76 13.45 8.10 -2.90
N TYR A 77 12.58 7.95 -3.90
CA TYR A 77 12.76 6.95 -4.96
C TYR A 77 14.07 7.17 -5.73
N VAL A 78 14.33 8.38 -6.21
CA VAL A 78 15.54 8.72 -6.97
C VAL A 78 16.81 8.48 -6.13
N GLU A 79 16.83 8.96 -4.89
CA GLU A 79 17.97 8.83 -3.98
C GLU A 79 18.22 7.39 -3.54
N SER A 80 17.18 6.56 -3.46
CA SER A 80 17.31 5.15 -3.07
C SER A 80 18.13 4.33 -4.07
N GLY A 81 18.17 4.74 -5.34
CA GLY A 81 18.77 3.99 -6.44
C GLY A 81 18.09 2.63 -6.73
N ARG A 82 16.95 2.33 -6.09
CA ARG A 82 16.24 1.05 -6.24
C ARG A 82 15.34 1.10 -7.47
N THR A 83 15.48 0.12 -8.35
CA THR A 83 14.68 0.01 -9.58
C THR A 83 13.76 -1.21 -9.59
N ALA A 84 13.99 -2.17 -8.70
CA ALA A 84 13.18 -3.37 -8.54
C ALA A 84 13.13 -3.80 -7.08
N ARG A 85 12.11 -4.59 -6.73
CA ARG A 85 12.02 -5.30 -5.46
C ARG A 85 12.85 -6.59 -5.54
N ASP A 86 13.75 -6.79 -4.59
CA ASP A 86 14.52 -8.03 -4.44
C ASP A 86 14.76 -8.35 -2.95
N ASP A 87 13.76 -8.99 -2.34
CA ASP A 87 13.79 -9.37 -0.94
C ASP A 87 14.89 -10.42 -0.67
N SER A 88 15.09 -11.34 -1.61
CA SER A 88 16.07 -12.42 -1.50
C SER A 88 17.49 -11.88 -1.59
N GLY A 89 17.78 -11.03 -2.58
CA GLY A 89 19.08 -10.37 -2.69
C GLY A 89 19.38 -9.50 -1.48
N TYR A 90 18.38 -8.76 -0.96
CA TYR A 90 18.56 -8.02 0.29
C TYR A 90 18.86 -8.94 1.48
N MET A 91 18.14 -10.05 1.64
CA MET A 91 18.43 -11.04 2.68
C MET A 91 19.84 -11.63 2.54
N GLN A 92 20.31 -11.90 1.32
CA GLN A 92 21.65 -12.44 1.05
C GLN A 92 22.77 -11.48 1.44
N THR A 93 22.52 -10.16 1.50
CA THR A 93 23.49 -9.21 2.06
C THR A 93 23.73 -9.40 3.56
N ILE A 94 22.75 -9.95 4.27
CA ILE A 94 22.79 -10.20 5.72
C ILE A 94 23.16 -11.66 6.00
N GLN A 95 22.58 -12.59 5.25
CA GLN A 95 22.80 -14.03 5.34
C GLN A 95 23.19 -14.58 3.96
N PRO A 96 24.49 -14.59 3.60
CA PRO A 96 24.94 -14.99 2.25
C PRO A 96 24.55 -16.40 1.80
N ALA A 97 24.32 -17.30 2.75
CA ALA A 97 23.86 -18.67 2.48
C ALA A 97 22.32 -18.82 2.37
N TYR A 98 21.57 -17.71 2.34
CA TYR A 98 20.11 -17.77 2.21
C TYR A 98 19.69 -18.31 0.84
N ASP A 99 19.02 -19.47 0.86
CA ASP A 99 18.35 -20.10 -0.28
C ASP A 99 16.84 -19.77 -0.25
N PRO A 100 16.31 -19.07 -1.28
CA PRO A 100 14.90 -18.73 -1.40
C PRO A 100 14.03 -19.85 -2.00
N THR A 101 14.57 -21.04 -2.28
CA THR A 101 13.82 -22.16 -2.86
C THR A 101 12.68 -22.62 -1.93
N LEU A 102 11.49 -22.80 -2.51
CA LEU A 102 10.27 -23.25 -1.82
C LEU A 102 10.00 -24.74 -2.08
N PRO A 103 9.30 -25.45 -1.17
CA PRO A 103 8.97 -25.05 0.20
C PRO A 103 10.19 -25.21 1.11
N ARG A 104 10.30 -24.36 2.13
CA ARG A 104 11.34 -24.51 3.15
C ARG A 104 10.90 -25.43 4.29
N PHE A 105 9.61 -25.43 4.62
CA PHE A 105 8.95 -26.18 5.68
C PHE A 105 7.57 -26.62 5.21
#